data_AF-H3DA80-F1
#
_entry.id   AF-H3DA80-F1
#
_cell.length_a   1.000
_cell.length_b   1.000
_cell.length_c   1.000
_cell.angle_alpha   90.00
_cell.angle_beta   90.00
_cell.angle_gamma   90.00
#
_symmetry.space_group_name_H-M   'P 1'
#
loop_
_entity.id
_entity.type
_entity.pdbx_description
1 polymer ?
#
loop_
_entity_poly.entity_id
_entity_poly.type
_entity_poly.pdbx_seq_one_letter_code
_entity_poly.pdbx_strand_id
1 'polypeptide(L)'
;VKPTVIDVGIYVNSIGPVSSIDMEYQIDIIFAQTWVDTRLRYNSSSTSMPTLTLNSNMVGLIWLPDTIFRNSKNADSHWITTPNQLLRIRNNGTILYTLRMTINAECQLQLHNFPMDEHSCPLVFSSCEYWRVNSHFYRSLPVPAYSRL
;
A
#
# COMPACT_ATOMS: atom_id res chain seq x y z
N VAL A 1 -22.24 0.82 -12.99
CA VAL A 1 -20.98 0.15 -12.62
C VAL A 1 -20.80 0.34 -11.11
N LYS A 2 -20.62 -0.74 -10.33
CA LYS A 2 -20.42 -0.64 -8.88
C LYS A 2 -18.93 -0.33 -8.61
N PRO A 3 -18.59 0.58 -7.68
CA PRO A 3 -17.20 0.84 -7.35
C PRO A 3 -16.56 -0.39 -6.70
N THR A 4 -15.30 -0.66 -7.05
CA THR A 4 -14.47 -1.65 -6.36
C THR A 4 -13.97 -1.05 -5.06
N VAL A 5 -14.36 -1.66 -3.95
CA VAL A 5 -13.84 -1.30 -2.63
C VAL A 5 -12.49 -1.97 -2.44
N ILE A 6 -11.48 -1.18 -2.10
CA ILE A 6 -10.11 -1.62 -1.85
C ILE A 6 -9.80 -1.33 -0.38
N ASP A 7 -9.67 -2.37 0.41
CA ASP A 7 -9.23 -2.26 1.80
C ASP A 7 -7.71 -2.15 1.84
N VAL A 8 -7.18 -1.11 2.48
CA VAL A 8 -5.74 -0.83 2.55
C VAL A 8 -5.23 -1.03 3.96
N GLY A 9 -4.14 -1.78 4.11
CA GLY A 9 -3.36 -1.88 5.33
C GLY A 9 -1.95 -1.32 5.09
N ILE A 10 -1.43 -0.57 6.06
CA ILE A 10 -0.06 -0.07 6.05
C ILE A 10 0.63 -0.64 7.27
N TYR A 11 1.76 -1.32 7.05
CA TYR A 11 2.65 -1.76 8.11
C TYR A 11 3.96 -1.01 7.99
N VAL A 12 4.33 -0.27 9.03
CA VAL A 12 5.56 0.53 9.05
C VAL A 12 6.71 -0.34 9.55
N ASN A 13 7.73 -0.53 8.72
CA ASN A 13 8.95 -1.24 9.10
C ASN A 13 9.88 -0.29 9.87
N SER A 14 10.13 0.88 9.29
CA SER A 14 10.97 1.92 9.88
C SER A 14 10.64 3.30 9.32
N ILE A 15 10.92 4.31 10.13
CA ILE A 15 10.98 5.71 9.68
C ILE A 15 12.46 6.02 9.53
N GLY A 16 12.85 6.42 8.33
CA GLY A 16 14.22 6.81 7.98
C GLY A 16 14.55 8.23 8.42
N PRO A 17 15.65 8.81 7.88
CA PRO A 17 16.04 10.16 8.23
C PRO A 17 14.99 11.19 7.81
N VAL A 18 14.85 12.23 8.63
CA VAL A 18 14.07 13.44 8.34
C VAL A 18 15.05 14.53 7.92
N SER A 19 14.94 15.04 6.69
CA SER A 19 15.72 16.16 6.19
C SER A 19 14.96 17.46 6.48
N SER A 20 15.50 18.28 7.38
CA SER A 20 14.98 19.63 7.63
C SER A 20 15.32 20.62 6.52
N ILE A 21 16.31 20.31 5.69
CA ILE A 21 16.73 21.12 4.54
C ILE A 21 15.77 20.88 3.37
N ASP A 22 15.51 19.61 3.05
CA ASP A 22 14.68 19.21 1.91
C ASP A 22 13.19 19.10 2.25
N MET A 23 12.83 19.26 3.53
CA MET A 23 11.46 19.11 4.04
C MET A 23 10.85 17.77 3.66
N GLU A 24 11.58 16.68 3.94
CA GLU A 24 11.16 15.33 3.61
C GLU A 24 11.53 14.32 4.69
N TYR A 25 10.84 13.20 4.69
CA TYR A 25 11.17 12.06 5.52
C TYR A 25 11.09 10.78 4.71
N GLN A 26 11.97 9.85 5.02
CA GLN A 26 11.94 8.52 4.44
C GLN A 26 11.11 7.58 5.31
N ILE A 27 10.35 6.67 4.69
CA ILE A 27 9.61 5.61 5.40
C ILE A 27 9.68 4.30 4.61
N ASP A 28 9.95 3.19 5.30
CA ASP A 28 9.89 1.83 4.76
C ASP A 28 8.60 1.17 5.25
N ILE A 29 7.76 0.76 4.30
CA ILE A 29 6.45 0.16 4.59
C ILE A 29 6.22 -1.13 3.82
N ILE A 30 5.39 -1.99 4.40
CA ILE A 30 4.67 -3.02 3.67
C ILE A 30 3.27 -2.48 3.42
N PHE A 31 2.95 -2.26 2.15
CA PHE A 31 1.66 -1.79 1.70
C PHE A 31 0.80 -2.99 1.28
N ALA A 32 -0.35 -3.14 1.92
CA ALA A 32 -1.28 -4.25 1.71
C ALA A 32 -2.60 -3.74 1.15
N GLN A 33 -3.10 -4.41 0.11
CA GLN A 33 -4.36 -4.07 -0.54
C GLN A 33 -5.21 -5.31 -0.69
N THR A 34 -6.48 -5.20 -0.31
CA THR A 34 -7.45 -6.28 -0.44
C THR A 34 -8.64 -5.80 -1.24
N TRP A 35 -9.00 -6.54 -2.27
CA TRP A 35 -10.22 -6.27 -3.04
C TRP A 35 -10.86 -7.59 -3.47
N VAL A 36 -12.08 -7.51 -3.99
CA VAL A 36 -12.80 -8.69 -4.49
C VAL A 36 -12.91 -8.59 -6.01
N ASP A 37 -12.40 -9.60 -6.72
CA ASP A 37 -12.59 -9.77 -8.15
C ASP A 37 -13.35 -11.08 -8.42
N THR A 38 -14.57 -10.97 -8.94
CA THR A 38 -15.42 -12.13 -9.20
C THR A 38 -14.92 -13.00 -10.35
N ARG A 39 -14.04 -12.48 -11.22
CA ARG A 39 -13.49 -13.22 -12.39
C ARG A 39 -12.47 -14.29 -11.97
N LEU A 40 -11.84 -14.12 -10.82
CA LEU A 40 -10.82 -15.03 -10.29
C LEU A 40 -11.40 -16.03 -9.27
N ARG A 41 -12.73 -16.15 -9.19
CA ARG A 41 -13.37 -17.18 -8.35
C ARG A 41 -13.13 -18.56 -8.95
N TYR A 42 -12.69 -19.49 -8.12
CA TYR A 42 -12.47 -20.88 -8.52
C TYR A 42 -13.17 -21.82 -7.53
N ASN A 43 -13.81 -22.85 -8.07
CA ASN A 43 -14.39 -23.90 -7.26
C ASN A 43 -13.26 -24.83 -6.80
N SER A 44 -12.79 -24.62 -5.57
CA SER A 44 -11.95 -25.60 -4.91
C SER A 44 -12.86 -26.72 -4.43
N SER A 45 -12.83 -27.86 -5.12
CA SER A 45 -13.45 -29.10 -4.65
C SER A 45 -12.84 -29.43 -3.28
N SER A 46 -13.59 -29.10 -2.23
CA SER A 46 -13.35 -29.37 -0.81
C SER A 46 -11.93 -29.84 -0.41
N THR A 47 -11.24 -29.00 0.35
CA THR A 47 -10.11 -29.30 1.28
C THR A 47 -8.65 -29.15 0.80
N SER A 48 -8.32 -28.99 -0.47
CA SER A 48 -6.90 -28.99 -0.86
C SER A 48 -6.21 -27.62 -0.94
N MET A 49 -6.85 -26.54 -1.43
CA MET A 49 -6.18 -25.22 -1.58
C MET A 49 -7.13 -24.01 -1.42
N PRO A 50 -7.39 -23.57 -0.17
CA PRO A 50 -8.28 -22.42 0.09
C PRO A 50 -7.72 -21.08 -0.39
N THR A 51 -6.42 -21.01 -0.66
CA THR A 51 -5.73 -19.81 -1.12
C THR A 51 -4.61 -20.17 -2.08
N LEU A 52 -4.61 -19.55 -3.26
CA LEU A 52 -3.52 -19.62 -4.22
C LEU A 52 -2.54 -18.49 -3.90
N THR A 53 -1.30 -18.86 -3.53
CA THR A 53 -0.20 -17.90 -3.41
C THR A 53 0.55 -17.90 -4.73
N LEU A 54 0.56 -16.77 -5.42
CA LEU A 54 1.17 -16.60 -6.72
C LEU A 54 2.51 -15.89 -6.60
N ASN A 55 3.42 -16.21 -7.52
CA ASN A 55 4.71 -15.53 -7.63
C ASN A 55 4.58 -14.19 -8.38
N SER A 56 5.64 -13.39 -8.33
CA SER A 56 5.72 -12.08 -8.99
C SER A 56 5.38 -12.11 -10.48
N ASN A 57 5.64 -13.22 -11.18
CA ASN A 57 5.39 -13.34 -12.62
C ASN A 57 3.90 -13.31 -12.99
N MET A 58 3.03 -13.81 -12.11
CA MET A 58 1.58 -13.81 -12.34
C MET A 58 0.92 -12.48 -11.97
N VAL A 59 1.61 -11.62 -11.21
CA VAL A 59 1.10 -10.31 -10.80
C VAL A 59 0.79 -9.42 -12.02
N GLY A 60 1.63 -9.48 -13.06
CA GLY A 60 1.43 -8.68 -14.28
C GLY A 60 0.23 -9.11 -15.15
N LEU A 61 -0.39 -10.26 -14.88
CA LEU A 61 -1.56 -10.75 -15.61
C LEU A 61 -2.89 -10.38 -14.93
N ILE A 62 -2.83 -9.85 -13.71
CA ILE A 62 -4.00 -9.55 -12.88
C ILE A 62 -4.13 -8.03 -12.79
N TRP A 63 -5.37 -7.56 -12.85
CA TRP A 63 -5.65 -6.14 -12.64
C TRP A 63 -5.26 -5.74 -11.20
N LEU A 64 -4.40 -4.73 -11.08
CA LEU A 64 -4.01 -4.12 -9.81
C LEU A 64 -4.56 -2.69 -9.72
N PRO A 65 -4.92 -2.23 -8.51
CA PRO A 65 -5.35 -0.85 -8.32
C PRO A 65 -4.18 0.14 -8.45
N ASP A 66 -4.44 1.23 -9.16
CA ASP A 66 -3.49 2.31 -9.49
C ASP A 66 -3.27 3.25 -8.31
N THR A 67 -2.57 2.79 -7.27
CA THR A 67 -2.40 3.57 -6.04
C THR A 67 -1.16 4.44 -6.10
N ILE A 68 -1.35 5.75 -5.91
CA ILE A 68 -0.28 6.76 -5.91
C ILE A 68 -0.14 7.37 -4.52
N PHE A 69 1.09 7.67 -4.12
CA PHE A 69 1.38 8.49 -2.95
C PHE A 69 1.47 9.94 -3.40
N ARG A 70 0.53 10.79 -2.93
CA ARG A 70 0.38 12.16 -3.45
C ARG A 70 1.50 13.10 -3.01
N ASN A 71 2.00 12.89 -1.80
CA ASN A 71 3.10 13.68 -1.25
C ASN A 71 4.44 12.96 -1.34
N SER A 72 4.56 11.88 -2.12
CA SER A 72 5.87 11.27 -2.35
C SER A 72 6.64 12.07 -3.39
N LYS A 73 7.87 12.47 -3.06
CA LYS A 73 8.83 12.95 -4.06
C LYS A 73 9.39 11.77 -4.85
N ASN A 74 9.81 10.73 -4.13
CA ASN A 74 10.29 9.47 -4.69
C ASN A 74 9.63 8.30 -3.95
N ALA A 75 9.32 7.22 -4.69
CA ALA A 75 8.71 6.03 -4.13
C ALA A 75 9.27 4.80 -4.87
N ASP A 76 10.09 4.01 -4.17
CA ASP A 76 10.82 2.90 -4.74
C ASP A 76 10.28 1.56 -4.22
N SER A 77 9.93 0.67 -5.14
CA SER A 77 9.59 -0.72 -4.82
C SER A 77 10.85 -1.57 -4.72
N HIS A 78 10.94 -2.40 -3.69
CA HIS A 78 12.09 -3.29 -3.49
C HIS A 78 12.08 -4.47 -4.47
N TRP A 79 13.16 -4.64 -5.24
CA TRP A 79 13.27 -5.65 -6.29
C TRP A 79 14.37 -6.72 -6.09
N ILE A 80 15.15 -6.62 -5.00
CA ILE A 80 16.28 -7.52 -4.70
C ILE A 80 15.89 -8.48 -3.55
N THR A 81 16.17 -9.79 -3.64
CA THR A 81 16.72 -10.58 -4.77
C THR A 81 15.66 -10.96 -5.81
N THR A 82 14.38 -10.81 -5.46
CA THR A 82 13.22 -10.90 -6.34
C THR A 82 12.28 -9.74 -6.00
N PRO A 83 11.35 -9.33 -6.89
CA PRO A 83 10.33 -8.34 -6.56
C PRO A 83 9.60 -8.74 -5.27
N ASN A 84 9.68 -7.88 -4.25
CA ASN A 84 9.06 -8.11 -2.94
C ASN A 84 7.55 -7.85 -3.00
N GLN A 85 6.90 -8.65 -3.84
CA GLN A 85 5.48 -8.61 -4.14
C GLN A 85 4.89 -9.99 -3.90
N LEU A 86 3.77 -10.03 -3.20
CA LEU A 86 3.05 -11.25 -2.91
C LEU A 86 1.60 -11.07 -3.27
N LEU A 87 1.07 -12.02 -4.03
CA LEU A 87 -0.34 -12.03 -4.43
C LEU A 87 -0.99 -13.31 -3.93
N ARG A 88 -2.07 -13.17 -3.18
CA ARG A 88 -2.85 -14.28 -2.62
C ARG A 88 -4.29 -14.17 -3.07
N ILE A 89 -4.80 -15.21 -3.71
CA ILE A 89 -6.18 -15.27 -4.19
C ILE A 89 -6.93 -16.33 -3.38
N ARG A 90 -7.99 -15.92 -2.69
CA ARG A 90 -8.92 -16.84 -2.02
C ARG A 90 -9.97 -17.35 -3.01
N ASN A 91 -10.52 -18.53 -2.74
CA ASN A 91 -11.57 -19.16 -3.56
C ASN A 91 -12.81 -18.29 -3.82
N ASN A 92 -13.15 -17.42 -2.86
CA ASN A 92 -14.25 -16.46 -2.96
C ASN A 92 -13.97 -15.27 -3.90
N GLY A 93 -12.76 -15.18 -4.49
CA GLY A 93 -12.33 -14.08 -5.35
C GLY A 93 -11.72 -12.89 -4.59
N THR A 94 -11.52 -13.01 -3.27
CA THR A 94 -10.77 -12.02 -2.51
C THR A 94 -9.28 -12.12 -2.85
N ILE A 95 -8.71 -11.01 -3.27
CA ILE A 95 -7.30 -10.88 -3.61
C ILE A 95 -6.63 -10.05 -2.53
N LEU A 96 -5.50 -10.53 -2.03
CA LEU A 96 -4.57 -9.80 -1.18
C LEU A 96 -3.28 -9.58 -1.96
N TYR A 97 -2.95 -8.31 -2.20
CA TYR A 97 -1.68 -7.90 -2.77
C TYR A 97 -0.88 -7.19 -1.70
N THR A 98 0.37 -7.60 -1.50
CA THR A 98 1.29 -6.91 -0.59
C THR A 98 2.59 -6.62 -1.30
N LEU A 99 3.12 -5.43 -1.08
CA LEU A 99 4.34 -4.96 -1.69
C LEU A 99 5.15 -4.18 -0.66
N ARG A 100 6.49 -4.30 -0.69
CA ARG A 100 7.38 -3.50 0.16
C ARG A 100 7.89 -2.28 -0.61
N MET A 101 7.78 -1.10 -0.02
CA MET A 101 8.24 0.16 -0.61
C MET A 101 9.00 1.01 0.39
N THR A 102 9.98 1.74 -0.13
CA THR A 102 10.58 2.89 0.55
C THR A 102 10.04 4.15 -0.11
N ILE A 103 9.50 5.07 0.68
CA ILE A 103 8.89 6.30 0.21
C ILE A 103 9.61 7.47 0.84
N ASN A 104 10.05 8.42 0.02
CA ASN A 104 10.49 9.74 0.47
C ASN A 104 9.31 10.69 0.31
N ALA A 105 8.66 11.01 1.42
CA ALA A 105 7.47 11.84 1.47
C ALA A 105 7.80 13.27 1.91
N GLU A 106 7.16 14.24 1.28
CA GLU A 106 7.23 15.64 1.67
C GLU A 106 6.54 15.84 3.02
N CYS A 107 7.22 16.57 3.89
CA CYS A 107 6.69 17.02 5.17
C CYS A 107 7.16 18.44 5.46
N GLN A 108 6.21 19.37 5.54
CA GLN A 108 6.50 20.76 5.90
C GLN A 108 6.73 20.88 7.40
N LEU A 109 8.00 21.05 7.78
CA LEU A 109 8.42 21.22 9.17
C LEU A 109 8.32 22.69 9.56
N GLN A 110 7.61 22.99 10.63
CA GLN A 110 7.42 24.35 11.15
C GLN A 110 8.44 24.62 12.26
N LEU A 111 9.64 25.10 11.89
CA LEU A 111 10.83 25.20 12.76
C LEU A 111 10.83 26.45 13.67
N HIS A 112 9.71 26.78 14.31
CA HIS A 112 9.57 28.02 15.08
C HIS A 112 10.29 27.97 16.44
N ASN A 113 10.31 26.82 17.12
CA ASN A 113 10.92 26.61 18.44
C ASN A 113 12.07 25.60 18.39
N PHE A 114 12.85 25.60 17.31
CA PHE A 114 13.96 24.66 17.14
C PHE A 114 14.93 24.72 18.33
N PRO A 115 15.33 23.59 18.94
CA PRO A 115 15.11 22.19 18.54
C PRO A 115 13.93 21.49 19.25
N MET A 116 13.09 22.21 19.98
CA MET A 116 12.02 21.65 20.84
C MET A 116 10.64 21.61 20.14
N ASP A 117 10.65 21.54 18.81
CA ASP A 117 9.45 21.50 17.98
C ASP A 117 8.82 20.09 17.93
N GLU A 118 7.51 20.05 17.70
CA GLU A 118 6.79 18.82 17.36
C GLU A 118 6.23 18.93 15.94
N HIS A 119 6.30 17.84 15.17
CA HIS A 119 5.88 17.81 13.78
C HIS A 119 5.00 16.58 13.49
N SER A 120 3.94 16.79 12.73
CA SER A 120 3.06 15.72 12.23
C SER A 120 3.19 15.60 10.72
N CYS A 121 3.93 14.59 10.26
CA CYS A 121 4.16 14.35 8.83
C CYS A 121 3.11 13.38 8.27
N PRO A 122 2.25 13.82 7.33
CA PRO A 122 1.24 12.94 6.75
C PRO A 122 1.83 12.03 5.67
N LEU A 123 1.28 10.83 5.51
CA LEU A 123 1.47 9.99 4.33
C LEU A 123 0.14 9.90 3.58
N VAL A 124 0.05 10.52 2.41
CA VAL A 124 -1.21 10.65 1.66
C VAL A 124 -1.17 9.77 0.42
N PHE A 125 -2.18 8.91 0.25
CA PHE A 125 -2.32 8.06 -0.93
C PHE A 125 -3.73 8.12 -1.51
N SER A 126 -3.86 7.84 -2.81
CA SER A 126 -5.14 7.75 -3.52
C SER A 126 -5.01 6.93 -4.81
N SER A 127 -6.11 6.68 -5.53
CA SER A 127 -6.02 6.28 -6.95
C SER A 127 -5.46 7.40 -7.82
N CYS A 128 -4.88 7.04 -8.96
CA CYS A 128 -4.34 7.96 -9.96
C CYS A 128 -5.45 8.60 -10.81
N GLU A 129 -6.50 7.85 -11.16
CA GLU A 129 -7.52 8.34 -12.09
C GLU A 129 -8.44 9.42 -11.49
N TYR A 130 -8.10 10.68 -11.82
CA TYR A 130 -8.88 11.90 -11.58
C TYR A 130 -10.18 11.98 -12.43
N TRP A 131 -10.35 11.14 -13.46
CA TRP A 131 -11.48 11.26 -14.42
C TRP A 131 -12.64 10.28 -14.27
N ARG A 132 -12.52 9.23 -13.46
CA ARG A 132 -13.65 8.32 -13.18
C ARG A 132 -14.17 8.56 -11.78
N VAL A 133 -15.14 9.45 -11.68
CA VAL A 133 -15.89 9.83 -10.46
C VAL A 133 -16.58 8.64 -9.74
N ASN A 134 -16.41 7.38 -10.18
CA ASN A 134 -17.24 6.26 -9.72
C ASN A 134 -16.58 4.86 -9.64
N SER A 135 -15.27 4.68 -9.78
CA SER A 135 -14.73 3.30 -9.92
C SER A 135 -14.08 2.69 -8.68
N HIS A 136 -13.40 3.45 -7.81
CA HIS A 136 -12.61 2.85 -6.72
C HIS A 136 -12.74 3.61 -5.39
N PHE A 137 -13.03 2.89 -4.30
CA PHE A 137 -13.12 3.45 -2.96
C PHE A 137 -12.09 2.78 -2.06
N TYR A 138 -11.11 3.55 -1.58
CA TYR A 138 -10.11 3.08 -0.63
C TYR A 138 -10.65 3.19 0.78
N ARG A 139 -10.66 2.08 1.51
CA ARG A 139 -10.96 2.04 2.93
C ARG A 139 -9.68 1.70 3.67
N SER A 140 -9.16 2.62 4.46
CA SER A 140 -8.08 2.29 5.38
C SER A 140 -8.61 1.34 6.45
N LEU A 141 -7.96 0.18 6.59
CA LEU A 141 -8.16 -0.67 7.74
C LEU A 141 -7.40 -0.07 8.92
N PRO A 142 -7.96 -0.11 10.14
CA PRO A 142 -7.22 0.29 11.33
C PRO A 142 -5.95 -0.55 11.41
N VAL A 143 -4.79 0.13 11.45
CA VAL A 143 -3.51 -0.52 11.70
C VAL A 143 -3.65 -1.27 13.01
N PRO A 144 -3.43 -2.60 13.08
CA PRO A 144 -3.32 -3.28 14.36
C PRO A 144 -2.27 -2.53 15.17
N ALA A 145 -2.64 -2.03 16.34
CA ALA A 145 -1.82 -1.17 17.18
C ALA A 145 -0.62 -1.92 17.78
N TYR A 146 0.30 -2.38 16.93
CA TYR A 146 1.52 -3.09 17.28
C TYR A 146 2.80 -2.27 17.05
N SER A 147 2.66 -0.96 16.82
CA SER A 147 3.79 -0.03 16.81
C SER A 147 3.45 1.20 17.65
N ARG A 148 3.30 1.00 18.97
CA ARG A 148 3.66 2.05 19.94
C ARG A 148 5.16 1.95 20.13
N LEU A 149 5.89 2.92 19.61
CA LEU A 149 7.12 3.41 20.23
C LEU A 149 6.75 4.71 20.93
#